data_AF-E6N3C0-F1
#
_entry.id   AF-E6N3C0-F1
#
_cell.length_a   1.000
_cell.length_b   1.000
_cell.length_c   1.000
_cell.angle_alpha   90.00
_cell.angle_beta   90.00
_cell.angle_gamma   90.00
#
_symmetry.space_group_name_H-M   'P 1'
#
loop_
_entity.id
_entity.type
_entity.pdbx_description
1 polymer ?
#
loop_
_entity_poly.entity_id
_entity_poly.type
_entity_poly.pdbx_seq_one_letter_code
_entity_poly.pdbx_strand_id
1 'polypeptide(L)'
;MGTGELPIRPHETIQTNGTLYYDSKKSKLVLKINAEINTKGTSHHIYVYKGHEQVLHVIRSLTLGKPTITIPKIKNPQQHTGYVKIILKSIPASSPKARAEILRKKRQALRREIQKGAKTLTDIYDMDTLTKIIQQAETKQQVGRNIIKLIAAYKETMELKSKGEERREIVKQITQKYQVSNAVVYRWLNQQSNPLGQFNIPLLNQSLAYCIGESLSDGVEPFTQRGGRVGLRVRNYEQANKYAEELSNVIMRKVKVYPNKPLNAYEVAAPSKLLYGLIKYVKTTNDTSILEPIASLYGASICRGYFDGDGGVFSRGGIVFAGGTNYKIVNYVSGILDNLKIHHTVEKEKLPPMFEAYGRIYERDTSEQTLYRIYIRRCCFIRFAQLVGFGIPSKQKELLNLIEKIRFRKTCPID
;
A
#
# COMPACT_ATOMS: atom_id res chain seq x y z
N MET A 1 21.97 4.81 -44.60
CA MET A 1 21.35 4.08 -43.46
C MET A 1 20.61 5.09 -42.60
N GLY A 2 19.28 5.13 -42.67
CA GLY A 2 18.47 6.08 -41.90
C GLY A 2 18.16 5.53 -40.51
N THR A 3 18.41 6.33 -39.47
CA THR A 3 17.92 6.10 -38.11
C THR A 3 16.46 6.52 -38.04
N GLY A 4 15.54 5.62 -38.39
CA GLY A 4 14.11 5.81 -38.19
C GLY A 4 13.67 5.13 -36.89
N GLU A 5 12.91 5.83 -36.05
CA GLU A 5 12.20 5.23 -34.91
C GLU A 5 11.08 4.31 -35.45
N LEU A 6 11.13 3.02 -35.11
CA LEU A 6 10.05 2.07 -35.45
C LEU A 6 9.16 1.85 -34.21
N PRO A 7 7.85 2.16 -34.27
CA PRO A 7 6.93 1.83 -33.18
C PRO A 7 6.69 0.31 -33.11
N ILE A 8 7.07 -0.32 -31.99
CA ILE A 8 6.97 -1.77 -31.80
C ILE A 8 5.52 -2.15 -31.48
N ARG A 9 4.90 -2.99 -32.30
CA ARG A 9 3.56 -3.54 -32.07
C ARG A 9 3.60 -4.75 -31.12
N PRO A 10 2.52 -5.03 -30.36
CA PRO A 10 2.42 -6.27 -29.59
C PRO A 10 2.60 -7.48 -30.52
N HIS A 11 3.44 -8.45 -30.11
CA HIS A 11 3.77 -9.68 -30.86
C HIS A 11 4.74 -9.56 -32.06
N GLU A 12 5.32 -8.39 -32.33
CA GLU A 12 6.38 -8.28 -33.34
C GLU A 12 7.68 -8.96 -32.89
N THR A 13 8.25 -9.76 -33.79
CA THR A 13 9.60 -10.31 -33.63
C THR A 13 10.58 -9.40 -34.35
N ILE A 14 11.41 -8.67 -33.59
CA ILE A 14 12.48 -7.84 -34.18
C ILE A 14 13.73 -8.70 -34.30
N GLN A 15 14.20 -8.92 -35.53
CA GLN A 15 15.55 -9.43 -35.77
C GLN A 15 16.51 -8.26 -35.83
N THR A 16 17.57 -8.28 -35.03
CA THR A 16 18.62 -7.27 -35.05
C THR A 16 19.98 -7.93 -34.92
N ASN A 17 20.99 -7.35 -35.56
CA ASN A 17 22.37 -7.80 -35.48
C ASN A 17 23.04 -7.18 -34.25
N GLY A 18 23.59 -8.01 -33.38
CA GLY A 18 24.39 -7.58 -32.22
C GLY A 18 25.85 -8.00 -32.37
N THR A 19 26.77 -7.23 -31.80
CA THR A 19 28.18 -7.62 -31.72
C THR A 19 28.45 -8.23 -30.36
N LEU A 20 28.94 -9.46 -30.35
CA LEU A 20 29.41 -10.15 -29.16
C LEU A 20 30.91 -9.89 -29.02
N TYR A 21 31.35 -9.34 -27.89
CA TYR A 21 32.78 -9.17 -27.61
C TYR A 21 33.10 -9.60 -26.18
N TYR A 22 34.35 -9.99 -25.96
CA TYR A 22 34.83 -10.37 -24.63
C TYR A 22 35.39 -9.14 -23.90
N ASP A 23 34.79 -8.81 -22.75
CA ASP A 23 35.34 -7.78 -21.84
C ASP A 23 36.36 -8.46 -20.93
N SER A 24 37.64 -8.30 -21.29
CA SER A 24 38.76 -8.90 -20.57
C SER A 24 38.88 -8.41 -19.13
N LYS A 25 38.55 -7.13 -18.86
CA LYS A 25 38.61 -6.54 -17.51
C LYS A 25 37.57 -7.17 -16.58
N LYS A 26 36.40 -7.53 -17.10
CA LYS A 26 35.31 -8.14 -16.31
C LYS A 26 35.26 -9.66 -16.44
N SER A 27 36.12 -10.26 -17.27
CA SER A 27 36.12 -11.69 -17.61
C SER A 27 34.74 -12.21 -18.03
N LYS A 28 34.04 -11.45 -18.90
CA LYS A 28 32.65 -11.75 -19.33
C LYS A 28 32.45 -11.47 -20.82
N LEU A 29 31.58 -12.25 -21.46
CA LEU A 29 31.06 -11.96 -22.80
C LEU A 29 29.96 -10.90 -22.71
N VAL A 30 30.10 -9.85 -23.50
CA VAL A 30 29.17 -8.73 -23.58
C VAL A 30 28.53 -8.75 -24.95
N LEU A 31 27.21 -8.85 -24.98
CA LEU A 31 26.42 -8.68 -26.20
C LEU A 31 25.97 -7.23 -26.26
N LYS A 32 26.49 -6.49 -27.23
CA LYS A 32 26.06 -5.13 -27.50
C LYS A 32 25.06 -5.15 -28.65
N ILE A 33 23.83 -4.77 -28.33
CA ILE A 33 22.74 -4.70 -29.29
C ILE A 33 22.62 -3.23 -29.69
N ASN A 34 22.85 -2.91 -30.96
CA ASN A 34 22.61 -1.58 -31.50
C ASN A 34 21.14 -1.47 -31.91
N ALA A 35 20.23 -1.47 -30.94
CA ALA A 35 18.81 -1.23 -31.16
C ALA A 35 18.30 -0.21 -30.14
N GLU A 36 17.68 0.87 -30.61
CA GLU A 36 16.87 1.75 -29.77
C GLU A 36 15.49 1.12 -29.60
N ILE A 37 15.19 0.68 -28.38
CA ILE A 37 13.91 0.04 -28.06
C ILE A 37 13.10 1.04 -27.23
N ASN A 38 12.02 1.56 -27.80
CA ASN A 38 11.08 2.41 -27.08
C ASN A 38 10.20 1.53 -26.17
N THR A 39 10.48 1.54 -24.86
CA THR A 39 9.94 0.58 -23.88
C THR A 39 8.98 1.20 -22.86
N LYS A 40 8.11 2.13 -23.28
CA LYS A 40 7.09 2.68 -22.37
C LYS A 40 6.10 1.60 -21.91
N GLY A 41 6.37 1.00 -20.75
CA GLY A 41 5.40 0.22 -19.96
C GLY A 41 5.31 -1.29 -20.22
N THR A 42 6.21 -1.88 -21.01
CA THR A 42 6.18 -3.31 -21.37
C THR A 42 7.37 -4.09 -20.81
N SER A 43 7.11 -5.27 -20.25
CA SER A 43 8.16 -6.24 -19.89
C SER A 43 8.52 -7.04 -21.12
N HIS A 44 9.81 -7.12 -21.44
CA HIS A 44 10.31 -7.82 -22.62
C HIS A 44 11.06 -9.07 -22.18
N HIS A 45 10.76 -10.20 -22.82
CA HIS A 45 11.56 -11.41 -22.69
C HIS A 45 12.59 -11.43 -23.81
N ILE A 46 13.86 -11.67 -23.46
CA ILE A 46 14.96 -11.79 -24.42
C ILE A 46 15.36 -13.25 -24.48
N TYR A 47 15.29 -13.82 -25.68
CA TYR A 47 15.75 -15.17 -25.97
C TYR A 47 16.98 -15.06 -26.87
N VAL A 48 18.06 -15.77 -26.54
CA VAL A 48 19.29 -15.86 -27.34
C VAL A 48 19.37 -17.27 -27.90
N TYR A 49 19.45 -17.40 -29.22
CA TYR A 49 19.59 -18.69 -29.91
C TYR A 49 20.95 -18.81 -30.59
N LYS A 50 21.47 -20.04 -30.68
CA LYS A 50 22.60 -20.46 -31.50
C LYS A 50 22.05 -21.44 -32.54
N GLY A 51 21.94 -21.01 -33.80
CA GLY A 51 21.18 -21.76 -34.81
C GLY A 51 19.71 -21.87 -34.40
N HIS A 52 19.21 -23.10 -34.28
CA HIS A 52 17.83 -23.39 -33.81
C HIS A 52 17.72 -23.62 -32.30
N GLU A 53 18.84 -23.67 -31.57
CA GLU A 53 18.87 -24.03 -30.15
C GLU A 53 18.86 -22.78 -29.25
N GLN A 54 18.00 -22.77 -28.23
CA GLN A 54 17.92 -21.65 -27.28
C GLN A 54 19.02 -21.77 -26.22
N VAL A 55 19.91 -20.80 -26.16
CA VAL A 55 21.09 -20.84 -25.26
C VAL A 55 20.92 -19.95 -24.03
N LEU A 56 20.05 -18.93 -24.08
CA LEU A 56 19.83 -18.03 -22.95
C LEU A 56 18.38 -17.52 -22.92
N HIS A 57 17.79 -17.46 -21.72
CA HIS A 57 16.56 -16.72 -21.45
C HIS A 57 16.83 -15.64 -20.41
N VAL A 58 16.61 -14.38 -20.77
CA VAL A 58 16.78 -13.25 -19.85
C VAL A 58 15.46 -12.50 -19.75
N ILE A 59 14.92 -12.43 -18.54
CA ILE A 59 13.74 -11.63 -18.22
C ILE A 59 14.22 -10.34 -17.55
N ARG A 60 14.13 -9.21 -18.24
CA ARG A 60 14.42 -7.89 -17.64
C ARG A 60 13.36 -6.86 -18.01
N SER A 61 13.04 -6.02 -17.04
CA SER A 61 12.39 -4.73 -17.27
C SER A 61 13.46 -3.79 -17.83
N LEU A 62 13.41 -3.47 -19.12
CA LEU A 62 14.29 -2.47 -19.72
C LEU A 62 13.66 -1.09 -19.55
N THR A 63 14.47 -0.12 -19.12
CA THR A 63 14.14 1.31 -19.14
C THR A 63 14.87 1.99 -20.31
N LEU A 64 14.31 3.10 -20.80
CA LEU A 64 14.85 3.91 -21.91
C LEU A 64 16.37 4.15 -21.79
N GLY A 65 17.12 3.78 -22.83
CA GLY A 65 18.59 3.84 -22.94
C GLY A 65 19.19 2.60 -23.62
N LYS A 66 20.44 2.67 -24.10
CA LYS A 66 21.15 1.54 -24.75
C LYS A 66 21.34 0.39 -23.75
N PRO A 67 20.59 -0.72 -23.85
CA PRO A 67 20.67 -1.76 -22.84
C PRO A 67 21.94 -2.59 -23.05
N THR A 68 22.80 -2.66 -22.02
CA THR A 68 23.92 -3.60 -22.00
C THR A 68 23.48 -4.86 -21.27
N ILE A 69 23.52 -6.02 -21.96
CA ILE A 69 23.19 -7.31 -21.36
C ILE A 69 24.49 -8.07 -21.12
N THR A 70 24.74 -8.40 -19.85
CA THR A 70 25.91 -9.19 -19.46
C THR A 70 25.51 -10.67 -19.41
N ILE A 71 26.21 -11.50 -20.18
CA ILE A 71 25.97 -12.95 -20.22
C ILE A 71 26.95 -13.62 -19.24
N PRO A 72 26.50 -14.56 -18.38
CA PRO A 72 27.40 -15.30 -17.50
C PRO A 72 28.44 -16.14 -18.27
N LYS A 73 29.55 -16.46 -17.59
CA LYS A 73 30.81 -16.98 -18.14
C LYS A 73 30.60 -18.21 -19.05
N ILE A 74 30.96 -18.10 -20.32
CA ILE A 74 31.05 -19.25 -21.26
C ILE A 74 32.47 -19.80 -21.20
N LYS A 75 32.63 -21.12 -21.07
CA LYS A 75 33.92 -21.78 -20.77
C LYS A 75 34.96 -21.73 -21.90
N ASN A 76 34.65 -21.22 -23.09
CA ASN A 76 35.64 -21.05 -24.18
C ASN A 76 35.22 -19.95 -25.17
N PRO A 77 35.83 -18.75 -25.16
CA PRO A 77 35.40 -17.62 -26.00
C PRO A 77 35.86 -17.68 -27.47
N GLN A 78 36.91 -18.45 -27.79
CA GLN A 78 37.64 -18.33 -29.06
C GLN A 78 37.03 -19.08 -30.26
N GLN A 79 35.89 -19.75 -30.13
CA GLN A 79 35.30 -20.58 -31.20
C GLN A 79 33.91 -20.14 -31.68
N HIS A 80 33.50 -18.89 -31.47
CA HIS A 80 32.10 -18.51 -31.63
C HIS A 80 31.89 -17.31 -32.56
N THR A 81 31.95 -17.54 -33.87
CA THR A 81 31.33 -16.69 -34.90
C THR A 81 29.98 -17.27 -35.28
N GLY A 82 28.90 -16.71 -34.74
CA GLY A 82 27.53 -17.12 -35.05
C GLY A 82 26.55 -15.97 -34.85
N TYR A 83 25.51 -15.92 -35.67
CA TYR A 83 24.44 -14.95 -35.55
C TYR A 83 23.55 -15.28 -34.36
N VAL A 84 23.34 -14.30 -33.49
CA VAL A 84 22.46 -14.41 -32.33
C VAL A 84 21.07 -13.93 -32.73
N LYS A 85 20.09 -14.85 -32.81
CA LYS A 85 18.69 -14.47 -32.99
C LYS A 85 18.13 -14.02 -31.64
N ILE A 86 17.67 -12.77 -31.57
CA ILE A 86 17.02 -12.22 -30.39
C ILE A 86 15.52 -12.17 -30.65
N ILE A 87 14.71 -12.84 -29.82
CA ILE A 87 13.26 -12.72 -29.88
C ILE A 87 12.81 -11.87 -28.70
N LEU A 88 12.15 -10.74 -28.98
CA LEU A 88 11.50 -9.90 -27.97
C LEU A 88 10.03 -10.24 -27.91
N LYS A 89 9.60 -10.99 -26.89
CA LYS A 89 8.15 -11.18 -26.63
C LYS A 89 7.68 -10.12 -25.65
N SER A 90 6.86 -9.18 -26.12
CA SER A 90 6.10 -8.28 -25.26
C SER A 90 4.85 -9.02 -24.77
N ILE A 91 4.70 -9.14 -23.44
CA ILE A 91 3.44 -9.60 -22.84
C ILE A 91 2.74 -8.35 -22.33
N PRO A 92 1.55 -8.00 -22.85
CA PRO A 92 0.78 -6.88 -22.31
C PRO A 92 0.53 -7.10 -20.82
N ALA A 93 0.84 -6.10 -19.99
CA ALA A 93 0.53 -6.12 -18.56
C ALA A 93 -0.98 -6.27 -18.27
N SER A 94 -1.81 -6.03 -19.29
CA SER A 94 -3.26 -6.23 -19.30
C SER A 94 -3.70 -7.69 -19.54
N SER A 95 -2.82 -8.58 -20.00
CA SER A 95 -3.21 -9.96 -20.29
C SER A 95 -3.63 -10.72 -19.02
N PRO A 96 -4.66 -11.58 -19.07
CA PRO A 96 -5.08 -12.40 -17.92
C PRO A 96 -3.93 -13.20 -17.31
N LYS A 97 -3.01 -13.71 -18.16
CA LYS A 97 -1.83 -14.47 -17.75
C LYS A 97 -0.83 -13.62 -16.96
N ALA A 98 -0.55 -12.38 -17.39
CA ALA A 98 0.30 -11.46 -16.65
C ALA A 98 -0.32 -11.06 -15.30
N ARG A 99 -1.64 -10.80 -15.27
CA ARG A 99 -2.37 -10.51 -14.02
C ARG A 99 -2.30 -11.68 -13.03
N ALA A 100 -2.50 -12.91 -13.52
CA ALA A 100 -2.41 -14.12 -12.72
C ALA A 100 -1.00 -14.31 -12.13
N GLU A 101 0.06 -14.08 -12.91
CA GLU A 101 1.43 -14.21 -12.43
C GLU A 101 1.79 -13.12 -11.40
N ILE A 102 1.33 -11.89 -11.57
CA ILE A 102 1.48 -10.82 -10.56
C ILE A 102 0.79 -11.22 -9.26
N LEU A 103 -0.44 -11.73 -9.32
CA LEU A 103 -1.17 -12.21 -8.14
C LEU A 103 -0.46 -13.41 -7.48
N ARG A 104 0.11 -14.32 -8.27
CA ARG A 104 0.90 -15.46 -7.77
C ARG A 104 2.13 -14.99 -7.00
N LYS A 105 2.92 -14.08 -7.56
CA LYS A 105 4.09 -13.49 -6.90
C LYS A 105 3.73 -12.74 -5.62
N LYS A 106 2.62 -11.98 -5.62
CA LYS A 106 2.09 -11.32 -4.41
C LYS A 106 1.77 -12.33 -3.30
N ARG A 107 1.03 -13.39 -3.63
CA ARG A 107 0.69 -14.44 -2.67
C ARG A 107 1.93 -15.14 -2.14
N GLN A 108 2.94 -15.37 -2.98
CA GLN A 108 4.20 -15.97 -2.55
C GLN A 108 4.99 -15.05 -1.63
N ALA A 109 5.07 -13.75 -1.92
CA ALA A 109 5.72 -12.77 -1.04
C ALA A 109 5.01 -12.68 0.32
N LEU A 110 3.68 -12.55 0.33
CA LEU A 110 2.89 -12.54 1.56
C LEU A 110 3.09 -13.84 2.36
N ARG A 111 3.05 -15.01 1.70
CA ARG A 111 3.32 -16.29 2.37
C ARG A 111 4.71 -16.36 2.99
N ARG A 112 5.74 -15.82 2.33
CA ARG A 112 7.09 -15.77 2.89
C ARG A 112 7.15 -14.89 4.13
N GLU A 113 6.49 -13.74 4.13
CA GLU A 113 6.43 -12.88 5.32
C GLU A 113 5.63 -13.53 6.45
N ILE A 114 4.50 -14.16 6.16
CA ILE A 114 3.72 -14.92 7.16
C ILE A 114 4.54 -16.10 7.70
N GLN A 115 5.29 -16.80 6.85
CA GLN A 115 6.22 -17.87 7.28
C GLN A 115 7.35 -17.36 8.17
N LYS A 116 7.73 -16.08 8.04
CA LYS A 116 8.66 -15.40 8.96
C LYS A 116 7.98 -14.85 10.22
N GLY A 117 6.70 -15.15 10.44
CA GLY A 117 5.94 -14.71 11.61
C GLY A 117 5.22 -13.37 11.45
N ALA A 118 5.15 -12.79 10.24
CA ALA A 118 4.40 -11.56 10.04
C ALA A 118 2.89 -11.79 10.26
N LYS A 119 2.31 -11.01 11.17
CA LYS A 119 0.87 -10.98 11.42
C LYS A 119 0.16 -10.13 10.35
N THR A 120 -1.13 -10.37 10.23
CA THR A 120 -2.06 -9.72 9.31
C THR A 120 -3.31 -9.29 10.08
N LEU A 121 -4.19 -8.52 9.43
CA LEU A 121 -5.48 -8.16 10.05
C LEU A 121 -6.33 -9.38 10.44
N THR A 122 -6.17 -10.52 9.77
CA THR A 122 -6.93 -11.73 10.11
C THR A 122 -6.42 -12.44 11.36
N ASP A 123 -5.25 -12.04 11.87
CA ASP A 123 -4.68 -12.60 13.10
C ASP A 123 -5.12 -11.84 14.36
N ILE A 124 -5.70 -10.64 14.20
CA ILE A 124 -6.14 -9.78 15.32
C ILE A 124 -7.65 -9.53 15.35
N TYR A 125 -8.35 -9.84 14.26
CA TYR A 125 -9.79 -9.71 14.20
C TYR A 125 -10.44 -11.07 13.99
N ASP A 126 -11.48 -11.34 14.77
CA ASP A 126 -12.38 -12.43 14.47
C ASP A 126 -13.10 -12.18 13.13
N MET A 127 -13.68 -13.26 12.62
CA MET A 127 -14.37 -13.24 11.33
C MET A 127 -15.65 -12.39 11.34
N ASP A 128 -16.30 -12.15 12.49
CA ASP A 128 -17.47 -11.25 12.57
C ASP A 128 -17.07 -9.79 12.39
N THR A 129 -16.00 -9.38 13.07
CA THR A 129 -15.40 -8.05 12.96
C THR A 129 -14.94 -7.79 11.53
N LEU A 130 -14.25 -8.75 10.92
CA LEU A 130 -13.85 -8.67 9.50
C LEU A 130 -15.06 -8.58 8.57
N THR A 131 -16.17 -9.24 8.90
CA THR A 131 -17.41 -9.17 8.11
C THR A 131 -18.03 -7.79 8.19
N LYS A 132 -18.11 -7.18 9.39
CA LYS A 132 -18.58 -5.79 9.58
C LYS A 132 -17.72 -4.79 8.79
N ILE A 133 -16.39 -4.96 8.83
CA ILE A 133 -15.43 -4.16 8.05
C ILE A 133 -15.71 -4.28 6.55
N ILE A 134 -15.88 -5.50 6.04
CA ILE A 134 -16.11 -5.76 4.61
C ILE A 134 -17.46 -5.21 4.16
N GLN A 135 -18.51 -5.32 4.99
CA GLN A 135 -19.82 -4.74 4.69
C GLN A 135 -19.74 -3.23 4.44
N GLN A 136 -18.89 -2.50 5.18
CA GLN A 136 -18.67 -1.08 4.91
C GLN A 136 -17.94 -0.83 3.59
N ALA A 137 -17.01 -1.70 3.22
CA ALA A 137 -16.25 -1.59 1.97
C ALA A 137 -17.12 -1.75 0.71
N GLU A 138 -18.29 -2.37 0.84
CA GLU A 138 -19.14 -2.72 -0.28
C GLU A 138 -20.20 -1.64 -0.53
N THR A 139 -20.02 -0.91 -1.64
CA THR A 139 -21.11 -0.11 -2.21
C THR A 139 -22.12 -1.03 -2.89
N LYS A 140 -23.38 -0.56 -3.05
CA LYS A 140 -24.60 -1.30 -3.48
C LYS A 140 -24.52 -2.25 -4.70
N GLN A 141 -23.39 -2.44 -5.37
CA GLN A 141 -23.20 -3.36 -6.50
C GLN A 141 -22.78 -4.77 -6.03
N GLN A 142 -23.72 -5.73 -6.08
CA GLN A 142 -23.68 -7.19 -6.32
C GLN A 142 -22.51 -8.09 -5.84
N VAL A 143 -21.28 -7.59 -5.70
CA VAL A 143 -20.09 -8.34 -5.26
C VAL A 143 -20.18 -8.75 -3.79
N GLY A 144 -20.95 -8.01 -2.98
CA GLY A 144 -21.03 -8.22 -1.54
C GLY A 144 -21.84 -9.40 -1.03
N ARG A 145 -22.87 -9.78 -1.78
CA ARG A 145 -23.67 -10.97 -1.43
C ARG A 145 -22.84 -12.26 -1.51
N ASN A 146 -21.77 -12.29 -2.29
CA ASN A 146 -20.94 -13.49 -2.44
C ASN A 146 -19.92 -13.62 -1.30
N ILE A 147 -19.27 -12.54 -0.85
CA ILE A 147 -18.24 -12.68 0.20
C ILE A 147 -18.82 -12.96 1.58
N ILE A 148 -19.91 -12.30 1.97
CA ILE A 148 -20.54 -12.54 3.28
C ILE A 148 -21.01 -13.99 3.34
N LYS A 149 -21.60 -14.49 2.24
CA LYS A 149 -21.96 -15.89 2.05
C LYS A 149 -20.76 -16.83 2.17
N LEU A 150 -19.64 -16.49 1.52
CA LEU A 150 -18.39 -17.27 1.60
C LEU A 150 -17.79 -17.27 3.01
N ILE A 151 -17.90 -16.17 3.76
CA ILE A 151 -17.44 -16.09 5.15
C ILE A 151 -18.32 -16.96 6.05
N ALA A 152 -19.65 -16.85 5.94
CA ALA A 152 -20.59 -17.70 6.68
C ALA A 152 -20.37 -19.19 6.38
N ALA A 153 -20.24 -19.54 5.09
CA ALA A 153 -19.93 -20.89 4.65
C ALA A 153 -18.61 -21.40 5.24
N TYR A 154 -17.57 -20.56 5.28
CA TYR A 154 -16.28 -20.91 5.84
C TYR A 154 -16.35 -21.15 7.35
N LYS A 155 -17.06 -20.30 8.11
CA LYS A 155 -17.25 -20.48 9.56
C LYS A 155 -17.91 -21.81 9.86
N GLU A 156 -19.04 -22.09 9.22
CA GLU A 156 -19.77 -23.35 9.40
C GLU A 156 -18.93 -24.55 8.96
N THR A 157 -18.12 -24.42 7.90
CA THR A 157 -17.15 -25.46 7.50
C THR A 157 -16.17 -25.77 8.63
N MET A 158 -15.63 -24.74 9.30
CA MET A 158 -14.67 -24.93 10.39
C MET A 158 -15.33 -25.46 11.68
N GLU A 159 -16.56 -25.07 11.96
CA GLU A 159 -17.37 -25.60 13.08
C GLU A 159 -17.73 -27.07 12.89
N LEU A 160 -18.18 -27.47 11.70
CA LEU A 160 -18.46 -28.88 11.42
C LEU A 160 -17.17 -29.72 11.50
N LYS A 161 -16.06 -29.17 11.01
CA LYS A 161 -14.74 -29.82 11.14
C LYS A 161 -14.33 -29.99 12.60
N SER A 162 -14.56 -29.00 13.47
CA SER A 162 -14.22 -29.10 14.89
C SER A 162 -15.11 -30.09 15.64
N LYS A 163 -16.35 -30.30 15.18
CA LYS A 163 -17.26 -31.35 15.67
C LYS A 163 -16.91 -32.76 15.21
N GLY A 164 -15.89 -32.92 14.35
CA GLY A 164 -15.44 -34.24 13.87
C GLY A 164 -16.29 -34.81 12.73
N GLU A 165 -17.13 -34.00 12.10
CA GLU A 165 -17.95 -34.43 10.96
C GLU A 165 -17.09 -34.95 9.80
N GLU A 166 -17.60 -35.95 9.06
CA GLU A 166 -16.86 -36.52 7.94
C GLU A 166 -16.68 -35.47 6.84
N ARG A 167 -15.46 -35.33 6.30
CA ARG A 167 -15.13 -34.34 5.27
C ARG A 167 -16.11 -34.32 4.09
N ARG A 168 -16.57 -35.49 3.63
CA ARG A 168 -17.53 -35.59 2.51
C ARG A 168 -18.87 -34.97 2.86
N GLU A 169 -19.34 -35.20 4.08
CA GLU A 169 -20.62 -34.69 4.57
C GLU A 169 -20.56 -33.18 4.81
N ILE A 170 -19.46 -32.65 5.37
CA ILE A 170 -19.21 -31.20 5.46
C ILE A 170 -19.31 -30.54 4.08
N VAL A 171 -18.63 -31.10 3.08
CA VAL A 171 -18.62 -30.55 1.72
C VAL A 171 -20.03 -30.55 1.13
N LYS A 172 -20.76 -31.65 1.26
CA LYS A 172 -22.14 -31.77 0.78
C LYS A 172 -23.06 -30.72 1.42
N GLN A 173 -23.06 -30.62 2.75
CA GLN A 173 -23.89 -29.67 3.49
C GLN A 173 -23.59 -28.22 3.11
N ILE A 174 -22.31 -27.84 3.10
CA ILE A 174 -21.89 -26.46 2.81
C ILE A 174 -22.17 -26.10 1.35
N THR A 175 -21.91 -27.00 0.40
CA THR A 175 -22.20 -26.76 -1.02
C THR A 175 -23.69 -26.62 -1.27
N GLN A 176 -24.53 -27.46 -0.65
CA GLN A 176 -25.98 -27.37 -0.79
C GLN A 176 -26.53 -26.07 -0.19
N LYS A 177 -26.13 -25.74 1.04
CA LYS A 177 -26.63 -24.57 1.78
C LYS A 177 -26.14 -23.25 1.20
N TYR A 178 -24.85 -23.15 0.85
CA TYR A 178 -24.23 -21.90 0.44
C TYR A 178 -23.89 -21.83 -1.05
N GLN A 179 -24.20 -22.85 -1.86
CA GLN A 179 -23.87 -22.90 -3.30
C GLN A 179 -22.39 -22.58 -3.58
N VAL A 180 -21.50 -23.03 -2.69
CA VAL A 180 -20.04 -22.89 -2.84
C VAL A 180 -19.51 -24.17 -3.46
N SER A 181 -18.57 -24.08 -4.41
CA SER A 181 -18.07 -25.29 -5.08
C SER A 181 -17.31 -26.21 -4.11
N ASN A 182 -17.44 -27.53 -4.31
CA ASN A 182 -16.76 -28.54 -3.50
C ASN A 182 -15.25 -28.27 -3.38
N ALA A 183 -14.62 -27.86 -4.49
CA ALA A 183 -13.18 -27.56 -4.54
C ALA A 183 -12.78 -26.42 -3.59
N VAL A 184 -13.63 -25.41 -3.40
CA VAL A 184 -13.37 -24.32 -2.44
C VAL A 184 -13.46 -24.84 -1.01
N VAL A 185 -14.50 -25.61 -0.68
CA VAL A 185 -14.69 -26.18 0.67
C VAL A 185 -13.55 -27.14 1.03
N TYR A 186 -13.13 -28.03 0.11
CA TYR A 186 -11.97 -28.89 0.33
C TYR A 186 -10.68 -28.12 0.60
N ARG A 187 -10.44 -27.02 -0.13
CA ARG A 187 -9.28 -26.16 0.13
C ARG A 187 -9.35 -25.49 1.49
N TRP A 188 -10.53 -25.12 1.96
CA TRP A 188 -10.71 -24.59 3.32
C TRP A 188 -10.42 -25.66 4.38
N LEU A 189 -10.97 -26.87 4.24
CA LEU A 189 -10.74 -27.98 5.16
C LEU A 189 -9.25 -28.36 5.26
N ASN A 190 -8.53 -28.28 4.15
CA ASN A 190 -7.08 -28.50 4.07
C ASN A 190 -6.24 -27.26 4.43
N GLN A 191 -6.87 -26.17 4.89
CA GLN A 191 -6.21 -24.89 5.22
C GLN A 191 -5.39 -24.29 4.05
N GLN A 192 -5.70 -24.66 2.82
CA GLN A 192 -5.01 -24.19 1.62
C GLN A 192 -5.52 -22.82 1.15
N SER A 193 -6.72 -22.42 1.59
CA SER A 193 -7.30 -21.11 1.30
C SER A 193 -8.24 -20.64 2.41
N ASN A 194 -8.62 -19.36 2.38
CA ASN A 194 -9.68 -18.77 3.17
C ASN A 194 -10.50 -17.81 2.27
N PRO A 195 -11.75 -17.47 2.63
CA PRO A 195 -12.59 -16.57 1.84
C PRO A 195 -11.99 -15.16 1.66
N LEU A 196 -11.09 -14.75 2.57
CA LEU A 196 -10.44 -13.43 2.56
C LEU A 196 -9.21 -13.35 1.65
N GLY A 197 -8.74 -14.47 1.09
CA GLY A 197 -7.54 -14.54 0.23
C GLY A 197 -7.64 -13.76 -1.08
N GLN A 198 -8.81 -13.18 -1.37
CA GLN A 198 -9.06 -12.28 -2.49
C GLN A 198 -8.95 -10.78 -2.12
N PHE A 199 -8.90 -10.43 -0.83
CA PHE A 199 -9.10 -9.06 -0.35
C PHE A 199 -7.83 -8.21 -0.22
N ASN A 200 -6.67 -8.70 -0.68
CA ASN A 200 -5.35 -8.12 -0.40
C ASN A 200 -5.22 -7.84 1.10
N ILE A 201 -5.08 -8.89 1.91
CA ILE A 201 -5.00 -8.77 3.36
C ILE A 201 -3.78 -7.90 3.73
N PRO A 202 -3.98 -6.74 4.39
CA PRO A 202 -2.90 -5.88 4.83
C PRO A 202 -1.99 -6.60 5.85
N LEU A 203 -0.68 -6.38 5.73
CA LEU A 203 0.25 -6.76 6.80
C LEU A 203 0.01 -5.89 8.04
N LEU A 204 0.05 -6.51 9.21
CA LEU A 204 -0.07 -5.82 10.49
C LEU A 204 1.31 -5.27 10.90
N ASN A 205 1.57 -4.02 10.56
CA ASN A 205 2.83 -3.34 10.83
C ASN A 205 2.65 -1.83 11.09
N GLN A 206 3.74 -1.14 11.41
CA GLN A 206 3.76 0.31 11.61
C GLN A 206 3.23 1.08 10.39
N SER A 207 3.51 0.62 9.17
CA SER A 207 3.01 1.23 7.94
C SER A 207 1.48 1.20 7.84
N LEU A 208 0.85 0.10 8.27
CA LEU A 208 -0.60 -0.01 8.32
C LEU A 208 -1.18 1.01 9.30
N ALA A 209 -0.61 1.08 10.50
CA ALA A 209 -1.02 2.02 11.52
C ALA A 209 -0.84 3.48 11.06
N TYR A 210 0.28 3.81 10.42
CA TYR A 210 0.50 5.11 9.78
C TYR A 210 -0.59 5.42 8.74
N CYS A 211 -0.84 4.50 7.80
CA CYS A 211 -1.87 4.71 6.78
C CYS A 211 -3.27 4.89 7.38
N ILE A 212 -3.59 4.19 8.48
CA ILE A 212 -4.86 4.38 9.21
C ILE A 212 -4.90 5.80 9.80
N GLY A 213 -3.88 6.21 10.56
CA GLY A 213 -3.82 7.54 11.17
C GLY A 213 -3.97 8.67 10.16
N GLU A 214 -3.21 8.60 9.06
CA GLU A 214 -3.29 9.57 7.96
C GLU A 214 -4.68 9.57 7.31
N SER A 215 -5.29 8.40 7.11
CA SER A 215 -6.61 8.32 6.47
C SER A 215 -7.74 8.77 7.40
N LEU A 216 -7.54 8.77 8.72
CA LEU A 216 -8.48 9.27 9.72
C LEU A 216 -8.44 10.79 9.87
N SER A 217 -7.36 11.41 9.41
CA SER A 217 -7.25 12.86 9.31
C SER A 217 -8.33 13.41 8.33
N ASP A 218 -8.74 14.66 8.57
CA ASP A 218 -9.71 15.44 7.80
C ASP A 218 -9.05 16.20 6.65
N GLY A 219 -7.75 16.50 6.73
CA GLY A 219 -6.94 17.10 5.66
C GLY A 219 -6.70 16.18 4.48
N VAL A 220 -7.17 14.94 4.57
CA VAL A 220 -7.11 13.94 3.50
C VAL A 220 -8.52 13.68 3.01
N GLU A 221 -8.80 13.99 1.74
CA GLU A 221 -9.95 13.42 1.05
C GLU A 221 -9.65 11.93 0.79
N PRO A 222 -10.26 10.97 1.51
CA PRO A 222 -10.14 9.58 1.14
C PRO A 222 -10.76 9.41 -0.24
N PHE A 223 -9.93 9.26 -1.27
CA PHE A 223 -10.45 9.16 -2.63
C PHE A 223 -11.08 7.78 -2.85
N THR A 224 -12.39 7.71 -2.66
CA THR A 224 -13.20 6.52 -2.87
C THR A 224 -13.54 6.37 -4.36
N GLN A 225 -12.63 5.80 -5.14
CA GLN A 225 -13.02 5.27 -6.44
C GLN A 225 -13.89 4.01 -6.25
N ARG A 226 -14.82 3.79 -7.19
CA ARG A 226 -15.53 2.51 -7.36
C ARG A 226 -14.54 1.35 -7.18
N GLY A 227 -14.82 0.42 -6.26
CA GLY A 227 -14.08 -0.84 -6.14
C GLY A 227 -13.18 -1.04 -4.91
N GLY A 228 -13.33 -0.27 -3.83
CA GLY A 228 -12.65 -0.56 -2.56
C GLY A 228 -11.15 -0.27 -2.58
N ARG A 229 -10.79 0.94 -3.02
CA ARG A 229 -9.43 1.46 -2.98
C ARG A 229 -9.27 2.34 -1.75
N VAL A 230 -8.10 2.24 -1.12
CA VAL A 230 -7.63 3.21 -0.13
C VAL A 230 -6.71 4.19 -0.85
N GLY A 231 -6.82 5.46 -0.52
CA GLY A 231 -6.05 6.50 -1.17
C GLY A 231 -6.18 7.85 -0.49
N LEU A 232 -5.30 8.73 -0.93
CA LEU A 232 -5.01 10.04 -0.39
C LEU A 232 -4.96 11.03 -1.56
N ARG A 233 -5.54 12.21 -1.38
CA ARG A 233 -5.34 13.36 -2.26
C ARG A 233 -4.85 14.54 -1.43
N VAL A 234 -3.65 15.07 -1.72
CA VAL A 234 -3.03 16.20 -1.02
C VAL A 234 -2.24 17.10 -1.97
N ARG A 235 -2.10 18.38 -1.62
CA ARG A 235 -1.27 19.33 -2.38
C ARG A 235 0.23 19.14 -2.15
N ASN A 236 0.61 18.63 -0.98
CA ASN A 236 2.02 18.44 -0.63
C ASN A 236 2.53 17.11 -1.23
N TYR A 237 3.53 17.21 -2.12
CA TYR A 237 4.16 16.04 -2.74
C TYR A 237 4.88 15.14 -1.74
N GLU A 238 5.55 15.69 -0.72
CA GLU A 238 6.26 14.91 0.30
C GLU A 238 5.29 14.03 1.08
N GLN A 239 4.13 14.58 1.46
CA GLN A 239 3.05 13.85 2.13
C GLN A 239 2.51 12.72 1.25
N ALA A 240 2.21 13.02 -0.03
CA ALA A 240 1.77 12.01 -0.99
C ALA A 240 2.83 10.90 -1.16
N ASN A 241 4.10 11.27 -1.29
CA ASN A 241 5.18 10.31 -1.45
C ASN A 241 5.37 9.44 -0.20
N LYS A 242 5.30 10.03 1.00
CA LYS A 242 5.42 9.30 2.26
C LYS A 242 4.29 8.29 2.43
N TYR A 243 3.05 8.70 2.20
CA TYR A 243 1.92 7.79 2.24
C TYR A 243 2.00 6.69 1.17
N ALA A 244 2.50 6.99 -0.04
CA ALA A 244 2.71 5.98 -1.07
C ALA A 244 3.76 4.93 -0.66
N GLU A 245 4.83 5.33 0.01
CA GLU A 245 5.83 4.43 0.59
C GLU A 245 5.19 3.50 1.63
N GLU A 246 4.52 4.07 2.64
CA GLU A 246 3.89 3.29 3.72
C GLU A 246 2.81 2.36 3.15
N LEU A 247 1.95 2.86 2.26
CA LEU A 247 0.94 2.04 1.61
C LEU A 247 1.55 0.93 0.76
N SER A 248 2.73 1.14 0.18
CA SER A 248 3.46 0.09 -0.56
C SER A 248 3.89 -1.07 0.33
N ASN A 249 4.32 -0.77 1.56
CA ASN A 249 4.69 -1.76 2.57
C ASN A 249 3.47 -2.54 3.07
N VAL A 250 2.33 -1.85 3.26
CA VAL A 250 1.07 -2.49 3.70
C VAL A 250 0.57 -3.52 2.70
N ILE A 251 0.61 -3.19 1.42
CA ILE A 251 0.02 -4.02 0.34
C ILE A 251 1.07 -4.87 -0.42
N MET A 252 2.34 -4.77 -0.03
CA MET A 252 3.48 -5.46 -0.63
C MET A 252 3.61 -5.27 -2.14
N ARG A 253 3.43 -4.03 -2.61
CA ARG A 253 3.74 -3.62 -3.99
C ARG A 253 3.99 -2.13 -4.06
N LYS A 254 4.78 -1.72 -5.05
CA LYS A 254 4.98 -0.30 -5.33
C LYS A 254 3.66 0.40 -5.66
N VAL A 255 3.32 1.40 -4.85
CA VAL A 255 2.30 2.41 -5.09
C VAL A 255 2.99 3.61 -5.73
N LYS A 256 2.29 4.28 -6.64
CA LYS A 256 2.79 5.48 -7.31
C LYS A 256 1.97 6.68 -6.87
N VAL A 257 2.64 7.82 -6.81
CA VAL A 257 2.03 9.14 -6.71
C VAL A 257 1.69 9.62 -8.13
N TYR A 258 0.50 10.19 -8.30
CA TYR A 258 0.03 10.72 -9.58
C TYR A 258 -0.34 12.19 -9.41
N PRO A 259 0.14 13.11 -10.28
CA PRO A 259 -0.35 14.48 -10.26
C PRO A 259 -1.79 14.53 -10.82
N ASN A 260 -2.69 15.15 -10.06
CA ASN A 260 -4.03 15.55 -10.50
C ASN A 260 -4.00 17.05 -10.83
N LYS A 261 -3.74 17.35 -12.12
CA LYS A 261 -3.64 18.74 -12.61
C LYS A 261 -4.92 19.56 -12.38
N PRO A 262 -6.13 19.05 -12.67
CA PRO A 262 -7.37 19.80 -12.43
C PRO A 262 -7.54 20.31 -11.00
N LEU A 263 -7.08 19.55 -9.99
CA LEU A 263 -7.20 19.91 -8.57
C LEU A 263 -5.93 20.52 -7.99
N ASN A 264 -4.88 20.68 -8.80
CA ASN A 264 -3.54 21.07 -8.38
C ASN A 264 -3.08 20.26 -7.15
N ALA A 265 -3.22 18.94 -7.22
CA ALA A 265 -2.99 18.02 -6.11
C ALA A 265 -2.22 16.77 -6.57
N TYR A 266 -1.79 15.96 -5.62
CA TYR A 266 -1.19 14.65 -5.82
C TYR A 266 -2.11 13.59 -5.25
N GLU A 267 -2.29 12.50 -6.01
CA GLU A 267 -3.12 11.37 -5.66
C GLU A 267 -2.29 10.11 -5.47
N VAL A 268 -2.64 9.35 -4.45
CA VAL A 268 -2.09 8.04 -4.14
C VAL A 268 -3.25 7.09 -3.95
N ALA A 269 -3.28 5.95 -4.65
CA ALA A 269 -4.38 5.01 -4.47
C ALA A 269 -3.98 3.56 -4.75
N ALA A 270 -4.43 2.65 -3.89
CA ALA A 270 -4.21 1.22 -4.03
C ALA A 270 -5.48 0.42 -3.71
N PRO A 271 -5.80 -0.66 -4.44
CA PRO A 271 -6.88 -1.56 -4.03
C PRO A 271 -6.52 -2.33 -2.76
N SER A 272 -7.28 -2.08 -1.69
CA SER A 272 -7.31 -2.84 -0.44
C SER A 272 -8.70 -2.67 0.18
N LYS A 273 -9.56 -3.67 -0.02
CA LYS A 273 -10.95 -3.62 0.43
C LYS A 273 -11.05 -3.63 1.95
N LEU A 274 -10.19 -4.42 2.62
CA LEU A 274 -10.18 -4.52 4.08
C LEU A 274 -9.75 -3.21 4.73
N LEU A 275 -8.64 -2.61 4.27
CA LEU A 275 -8.19 -1.33 4.81
C LEU A 275 -9.21 -0.22 4.53
N TYR A 276 -9.76 -0.18 3.31
CA TYR A 276 -10.84 0.75 2.98
C TYR A 276 -12.07 0.57 3.89
N GLY A 277 -12.52 -0.66 4.07
CA GLY A 277 -13.64 -1.00 4.95
C GLY A 277 -13.40 -0.59 6.39
N LEU A 278 -12.18 -0.78 6.90
CA LEU A 278 -11.81 -0.45 8.27
C LEU A 278 -11.86 1.07 8.50
N ILE A 279 -11.20 1.84 7.62
CA ILE A 279 -11.22 3.31 7.70
C ILE A 279 -12.65 3.83 7.56
N LYS A 280 -13.41 3.29 6.60
CA LYS A 280 -14.80 3.70 6.39
C LYS A 280 -15.68 3.37 7.59
N TYR A 281 -15.54 2.18 8.17
CA TYR A 281 -16.26 1.78 9.37
C TYR A 281 -16.04 2.79 10.49
N VAL A 282 -14.79 3.14 10.78
CA VAL A 282 -14.46 4.13 11.82
C VAL A 282 -15.06 5.49 11.49
N LYS A 283 -14.91 5.99 10.25
CA LYS A 283 -15.45 7.31 9.88
C LYS A 283 -16.99 7.37 9.87
N THR A 284 -17.69 6.28 9.56
CA THR A 284 -19.16 6.27 9.46
C THR A 284 -19.84 5.97 10.79
N THR A 285 -19.27 5.06 11.59
CA THR A 285 -19.85 4.65 12.89
C THR A 285 -19.31 5.45 14.05
N ASN A 286 -18.14 6.09 13.87
CA ASN A 286 -17.33 6.68 14.93
C ASN A 286 -16.94 5.68 16.04
N ASP A 287 -16.95 4.39 15.72
CA ASP A 287 -16.45 3.34 16.61
C ASP A 287 -14.94 3.16 16.39
N THR A 288 -14.15 3.77 17.28
CA THR A 288 -12.69 3.65 17.26
C THR A 288 -12.20 2.41 18.00
N SER A 289 -13.06 1.70 18.74
CA SER A 289 -12.66 0.50 19.51
C SER A 289 -12.13 -0.61 18.61
N ILE A 290 -12.59 -0.64 17.36
CA ILE A 290 -12.09 -1.56 16.35
C ILE A 290 -10.59 -1.38 16.09
N LEU A 291 -10.00 -0.22 16.39
CA LEU A 291 -8.58 0.06 16.16
C LEU A 291 -7.68 -0.33 17.33
N GLU A 292 -8.23 -0.67 18.50
CA GLU A 292 -7.45 -0.98 19.72
C GLU A 292 -6.41 -2.10 19.53
N PRO A 293 -6.71 -3.21 18.81
CA PRO A 293 -5.70 -4.24 18.55
C PRO A 293 -4.51 -3.74 17.72
N ILE A 294 -4.69 -2.69 16.92
CA ILE A 294 -3.63 -2.05 16.14
C ILE A 294 -2.92 -0.99 16.99
N ALA A 295 -3.67 -0.18 17.74
CA ALA A 295 -3.15 0.90 18.57
C ALA A 295 -2.26 0.40 19.72
N SER A 296 -2.64 -0.73 20.33
CA SER A 296 -1.84 -1.39 21.37
C SER A 296 -0.44 -1.79 20.88
N LEU A 297 -0.29 -2.07 19.59
CA LEU A 297 1.00 -2.45 18.99
C LEU A 297 1.73 -1.24 18.38
N TYR A 298 1.00 -0.34 17.74
CA TYR A 298 1.55 0.67 16.83
C TYR A 298 0.89 2.06 16.99
N GLY A 299 0.41 2.39 18.18
CA GLY A 299 -0.27 3.67 18.46
C GLY A 299 0.56 4.88 18.06
N ALA A 300 1.87 4.88 18.31
CA ALA A 300 2.77 5.95 17.88
C ALA A 300 2.76 6.18 16.35
N SER A 301 2.62 5.11 15.56
CA SER A 301 2.50 5.21 14.10
C SER A 301 1.13 5.74 13.67
N ILE A 302 0.05 5.41 14.39
CA ILE A 302 -1.28 6.04 14.18
C ILE A 302 -1.17 7.54 14.43
N CYS A 303 -0.59 7.96 15.57
CA CYS A 303 -0.38 9.38 15.85
C CYS A 303 0.47 10.06 14.77
N ARG A 304 1.58 9.44 14.34
CA ARG A 304 2.44 10.00 13.28
C ARG A 304 1.66 10.27 12.00
N GLY A 305 0.89 9.30 11.51
CA GLY A 305 0.06 9.48 10.31
C GLY A 305 -1.00 10.57 10.50
N TYR A 306 -1.63 10.64 11.67
CA TYR A 306 -2.63 11.68 11.95
C TYR A 306 -2.02 13.09 11.97
N PHE A 307 -0.83 13.25 12.57
CA PHE A 307 -0.08 14.52 12.59
C PHE A 307 0.53 14.89 11.22
N ASP A 308 0.91 13.91 10.40
CA ASP A 308 1.31 14.18 9.03
C ASP A 308 0.12 14.62 8.16
N GLY A 309 -1.08 14.09 8.44
CA GLY A 309 -2.35 14.47 7.82
C GLY A 309 -2.75 15.93 8.10
N ASP A 310 -3.00 16.25 9.38
CA ASP A 310 -3.59 17.53 9.82
C ASP A 310 -2.74 18.34 10.78
N GLY A 311 -1.57 17.83 11.12
CA GLY A 311 -0.68 18.47 12.06
C GLY A 311 0.41 19.30 11.42
N GLY A 312 1.13 20.01 12.28
CA GLY A 312 2.27 20.81 11.88
C GLY A 312 2.96 21.47 13.05
N VAL A 313 3.98 22.25 12.71
CA VAL A 313 4.79 23.00 13.66
C VAL A 313 4.62 24.48 13.37
N PHE A 314 3.98 25.21 14.28
CA PHE A 314 3.97 26.66 14.21
C PHE A 314 5.19 27.21 14.96
N SER A 315 6.32 27.25 14.26
CA SER A 315 7.63 27.58 14.84
C SER A 315 7.68 28.95 15.54
N ARG A 316 6.94 29.96 15.03
CA ARG A 316 6.87 31.30 15.66
C ARG A 316 6.14 31.29 17.00
N GLY A 317 5.05 30.53 17.13
CA GLY A 317 4.33 30.36 18.41
C GLY A 317 4.94 29.29 19.32
N GLY A 318 5.86 28.49 18.77
CA GLY A 318 6.44 27.34 19.43
C GLY A 318 5.40 26.29 19.82
N ILE A 319 4.59 25.91 18.82
CA ILE A 319 3.44 25.01 18.96
C ILE A 319 3.62 23.82 18.03
N VAL A 320 3.33 22.62 18.52
CA VAL A 320 3.13 21.41 17.72
C VAL A 320 1.66 21.03 17.90
N PHE A 321 0.95 20.86 16.79
CA PHE A 321 -0.49 20.61 16.83
C PHE A 321 -0.94 19.62 15.75
N ALA A 322 -2.16 19.09 15.92
CA ALA A 322 -2.97 18.44 14.90
C ALA A 322 -4.45 18.71 15.22
N GLY A 323 -5.37 18.53 14.28
CA GLY A 323 -6.79 18.73 14.58
C GLY A 323 -7.72 18.14 13.55
N GLY A 324 -9.01 18.19 13.87
CA GLY A 324 -10.08 17.72 13.00
C GLY A 324 -11.45 18.17 13.51
N THR A 325 -12.47 18.03 12.68
CA THR A 325 -13.86 18.33 13.01
C THR A 325 -14.53 17.17 13.76
N ASN A 326 -14.03 15.94 13.59
CA ASN A 326 -14.53 14.77 14.30
C ASN A 326 -13.91 14.63 15.69
N TYR A 327 -14.64 15.09 16.73
CA TYR A 327 -14.20 15.01 18.13
C TYR A 327 -13.83 13.58 18.57
N LYS A 328 -14.57 12.55 18.12
CA LYS A 328 -14.30 11.17 18.56
C LYS A 328 -12.95 10.67 18.03
N ILE A 329 -12.59 11.03 16.80
CA ILE A 329 -11.27 10.71 16.24
C ILE A 329 -10.18 11.49 16.97
N VAL A 330 -10.38 12.79 17.22
CA VAL A 330 -9.42 13.63 17.96
C VAL A 330 -9.20 13.09 19.37
N ASN A 331 -10.27 12.76 20.08
CA ASN A 331 -10.22 12.20 21.43
C ASN A 331 -9.55 10.80 21.45
N TYR A 332 -9.76 10.00 20.42
CA TYR A 332 -9.07 8.72 20.27
C TYR A 332 -7.55 8.89 20.10
N VAL A 333 -7.11 9.82 19.24
CA VAL A 333 -5.68 10.13 19.07
C VAL A 333 -5.09 10.69 20.37
N SER A 334 -5.85 11.53 21.08
CA SER A 334 -5.51 12.04 22.42
C SER A 334 -5.27 10.89 23.42
N GLY A 335 -6.16 9.90 23.48
CA GLY A 335 -5.96 8.71 24.34
C GLY A 335 -4.71 7.89 24.01
N ILE A 336 -4.33 7.80 22.72
CA ILE A 336 -3.06 7.16 22.33
C ILE A 336 -1.86 7.98 22.85
N LEU A 337 -1.91 9.31 22.78
CA LEU A 337 -0.86 10.18 23.31
C LEU A 337 -0.72 10.03 24.84
N ASP A 338 -1.82 9.86 25.56
CA ASP A 338 -1.80 9.57 27.01
C ASP A 338 -1.10 8.26 27.32
N ASN A 339 -1.37 7.20 26.53
CA ASN A 339 -0.69 5.91 26.65
C ASN A 339 0.82 6.03 26.36
N LEU A 340 1.22 6.94 25.47
CA LEU A 340 2.62 7.27 25.18
C LEU A 340 3.24 8.27 26.18
N LYS A 341 2.49 8.67 27.22
CA LYS A 341 2.91 9.65 28.23
C LYS A 341 3.37 10.98 27.61
N ILE A 342 2.63 11.44 26.60
CA ILE A 342 2.83 12.72 25.91
C ILE A 342 1.74 13.70 26.36
N HIS A 343 2.14 14.67 27.19
CA HIS A 343 1.24 15.72 27.65
C HIS A 343 0.76 16.58 26.49
N HIS A 344 -0.54 16.78 26.43
CA HIS A 344 -1.19 17.58 25.41
C HIS A 344 -2.46 18.24 25.97
N THR A 345 -3.04 19.18 25.22
CA THR A 345 -4.41 19.68 25.44
C THR A 345 -5.24 19.46 24.21
N VAL A 346 -6.54 19.29 24.41
CA VAL A 346 -7.54 19.33 23.33
C VAL A 346 -8.37 20.59 23.53
N GLU A 347 -8.34 21.48 22.54
CA GLU A 347 -9.09 22.74 22.57
C GLU A 347 -10.12 22.78 21.44
N LYS A 348 -11.22 23.48 21.68
CA LYS A 348 -12.31 23.68 20.74
C LYS A 348 -12.22 25.08 20.14
N GLU A 349 -12.17 25.16 18.82
CA GLU A 349 -12.14 26.41 18.05
C GLU A 349 -13.38 26.49 17.16
N LYS A 350 -14.06 27.65 17.15
CA LYS A 350 -15.17 27.90 16.23
C LYS A 350 -14.61 28.35 14.88
N LEU A 351 -14.90 27.59 13.84
CA LEU A 351 -14.53 27.96 12.48
C LEU A 351 -15.49 29.01 11.91
N PRO A 352 -15.02 29.87 10.99
CA PRO A 352 -15.90 30.76 10.24
C PRO A 352 -16.96 29.95 9.47
N PRO A 353 -18.15 30.52 9.19
CA PRO A 353 -19.17 29.83 8.41
C PRO A 353 -18.73 29.61 6.95
N MET A 354 -17.82 30.42 6.43
CA MET A 354 -17.34 30.34 5.05
C MET A 354 -15.87 29.91 4.98
N PHE A 355 -15.48 29.23 3.90
CA PHE A 355 -14.08 28.94 3.59
C PHE A 355 -13.80 28.95 2.10
N GLU A 356 -12.56 29.24 1.74
CA GLU A 356 -12.09 29.13 0.37
C GLU A 356 -11.42 27.77 0.15
N ALA A 357 -11.87 27.03 -0.86
CA ALA A 357 -11.20 25.84 -1.36
C ALA A 357 -11.16 25.87 -2.89
N TYR A 358 -10.03 25.47 -3.48
CA TYR A 358 -9.88 25.39 -4.94
C TYR A 358 -10.32 26.67 -5.71
N GLY A 359 -10.12 27.86 -5.11
CA GLY A 359 -10.49 29.15 -5.70
C GLY A 359 -11.99 29.47 -5.66
N ARG A 360 -12.77 28.76 -4.83
CA ARG A 360 -14.21 28.98 -4.63
C ARG A 360 -14.52 29.09 -3.14
N ILE A 361 -15.51 29.91 -2.80
CA ILE A 361 -16.01 30.05 -1.43
C ILE A 361 -17.14 29.04 -1.22
N TYR A 362 -17.06 28.30 -0.13
CA TYR A 362 -18.03 27.31 0.30
C TYR A 362 -18.56 27.68 1.69
N GLU A 363 -19.83 27.37 1.91
CA GLU A 363 -20.45 27.40 3.23
C GLU A 363 -20.14 26.09 3.95
N ARG A 364 -19.71 26.17 5.22
CA ARG A 364 -19.57 25.02 6.11
C ARG A 364 -20.93 24.67 6.67
N ASP A 365 -21.24 23.38 6.71
CA ASP A 365 -22.32 22.90 7.57
C ASP A 365 -22.05 23.36 9.01
N THR A 366 -23.10 23.78 9.72
CA THR A 366 -23.08 23.99 11.17
C THR A 366 -22.37 22.90 11.96
N SER A 367 -22.49 21.64 11.53
CA SER A 367 -21.79 20.49 12.15
C SER A 367 -20.26 20.53 11.96
N GLU A 368 -19.76 21.25 10.96
CA GLU A 368 -18.35 21.43 10.62
C GLU A 368 -17.78 22.78 11.10
N GLN A 369 -18.57 23.60 11.79
CA GLN A 369 -18.12 24.90 12.33
C GLN A 369 -17.33 24.76 13.64
N THR A 370 -17.00 23.53 14.05
CA THR A 370 -16.17 23.27 15.22
C THR A 370 -14.93 22.48 14.82
N LEU A 371 -13.76 23.04 15.11
CA LEU A 371 -12.47 22.37 15.01
C LEU A 371 -11.98 21.99 16.40
N TYR A 372 -11.51 20.76 16.56
CA TYR A 372 -10.86 20.29 17.78
C TYR A 372 -9.36 20.15 17.50
N ARG A 373 -8.53 20.81 18.30
CA ARG A 373 -7.07 20.83 18.13
C ARG A 373 -6.38 20.17 19.30
N ILE A 374 -5.52 19.21 18.99
CA ILE A 374 -4.52 18.65 19.91
C ILE A 374 -3.30 19.56 19.88
N TYR A 375 -2.88 20.07 21.04
CA TYR A 375 -1.65 20.82 21.22
C TYR A 375 -0.68 20.03 22.10
N ILE A 376 0.50 19.69 21.58
CA ILE A 376 1.52 19.04 22.40
C ILE A 376 2.10 20.08 23.36
N ARG A 377 2.20 19.74 24.65
CA ARG A 377 2.83 20.62 25.64
C ARG A 377 4.34 20.68 25.38
N ARG A 378 4.92 21.86 25.58
CA ARG A 378 6.36 22.11 25.36
C ARG A 378 7.26 21.09 26.07
N CYS A 379 6.95 20.69 27.30
CA CYS A 379 7.78 19.73 28.05
C CYS A 379 7.91 18.35 27.36
N CYS A 380 7.02 18.03 26.42
CA CYS A 380 6.96 16.75 25.71
C CYS A 380 7.44 16.85 24.25
N PHE A 381 7.96 17.98 23.75
CA PHE A 381 8.41 18.06 22.35
C PHE A 381 9.50 17.04 22.01
N ILE A 382 10.48 16.83 22.91
CA ILE A 382 11.54 15.84 22.70
C ILE A 382 10.95 14.42 22.68
N ARG A 383 10.12 14.06 23.67
CA ARG A 383 9.46 12.75 23.72
C ARG A 383 8.55 12.54 22.50
N PHE A 384 7.79 13.55 22.10
CA PHE A 384 6.98 13.51 20.89
C PHE A 384 7.85 13.28 19.67
N ALA A 385 8.95 14.00 19.48
CA ALA A 385 9.86 13.82 18.35
C ALA A 385 10.48 12.42 18.28
N GLN A 386 10.77 11.81 19.43
CA GLN A 386 11.36 10.47 19.53
C GLN A 386 10.35 9.34 19.29
N LEU A 387 9.17 9.42 19.92
CA LEU A 387 8.17 8.34 19.87
C LEU A 387 7.27 8.47 18.65
N VAL A 388 6.74 9.67 18.42
CA VAL A 388 5.78 9.96 17.35
C VAL A 388 6.49 10.63 16.18
N GLY A 389 6.91 11.88 16.32
CA GLY A 389 7.55 12.67 15.26
C GLY A 389 6.67 12.84 14.03
N PHE A 390 7.26 13.39 12.97
CA PHE A 390 6.65 13.47 11.65
C PHE A 390 7.36 12.50 10.70
N GLY A 391 6.59 11.84 9.84
CA GLY A 391 7.11 11.06 8.72
C GLY A 391 7.46 11.95 7.54
N ILE A 392 6.84 13.14 7.42
CA ILE A 392 7.16 14.14 6.40
C ILE A 392 8.47 14.85 6.77
N PRO A 393 9.53 14.80 5.91
CA PRO A 393 10.84 15.35 6.24
C PRO A 393 10.84 16.83 6.58
N SER A 394 10.07 17.65 5.84
CA SER A 394 9.96 19.09 6.11
C SER A 394 9.37 19.39 7.50
N LYS A 395 8.26 18.74 7.87
CA LYS A 395 7.65 18.87 9.20
C LYS A 395 8.59 18.39 10.31
N GLN A 396 9.28 17.27 10.09
CA GLN A 396 10.26 16.74 11.05
C GLN A 396 11.41 17.74 11.26
N LYS A 397 11.92 18.35 10.20
CA LYS A 397 12.95 19.39 10.28
C LYS A 397 12.45 20.60 11.09
N GLU A 398 11.22 21.04 10.86
CA GLU A 398 10.63 22.15 11.62
C GLU A 398 10.50 21.82 13.12
N LEU A 399 10.11 20.59 13.45
CA LEU A 399 10.04 20.12 14.84
C LEU A 399 11.41 20.14 15.52
N LEU A 400 12.45 19.65 14.84
CA LEU A 400 13.81 19.65 15.37
C LEU A 400 14.35 21.07 15.56
N ASN A 401 14.11 21.96 14.58
CA ASN A 401 14.48 23.38 14.71
C ASN A 401 13.76 24.06 15.88
N LEU A 402 12.49 23.72 16.11
CA LEU A 402 11.74 24.23 17.25
C LEU A 402 12.34 23.75 18.59
N ILE A 403 12.72 22.48 18.65
CA ILE A 403 13.35 21.88 19.84
C ILE A 403 14.68 22.58 20.16
N GLU A 404 15.51 22.83 19.15
CA GLU A 404 16.80 23.52 19.32
C GLU A 404 16.63 24.95 19.86
N LYS A 405 15.63 25.69 19.36
CA LYS A 405 15.38 27.08 19.77
C LYS A 405 14.89 27.24 21.21
N ILE A 406 14.11 26.27 21.71
CA ILE A 406 13.42 26.42 23.00
C ILE A 406 14.37 26.28 24.21
N ARG A 407 15.61 25.78 24.04
CA ARG A 407 16.60 25.57 25.14
C ARG A 407 15.92 25.00 26.39
N PHE A 408 15.41 23.77 26.29
CA PHE A 408 14.62 23.13 27.36
C PHE A 408 15.37 23.14 28.70
N ARG A 409 14.78 23.77 29.72
CA ARG A 409 15.31 23.75 31.10
C ARG A 409 14.91 22.48 31.86
N LYS A 410 13.79 21.83 31.47
CA LYS A 410 13.29 20.57 32.04
C LYS A 410 12.52 19.79 30.97
N THR A 411 12.90 18.53 30.74
CA THR A 411 12.06 17.55 30.03
C THR A 411 11.05 16.97 31.01
N CYS A 412 9.86 16.59 30.53
CA CYS A 412 8.91 15.90 31.39
C CYS A 412 9.53 14.57 31.89
N PRO A 413 9.40 14.25 33.19
CA PRO A 413 9.98 13.04 33.77
C PRO A 413 9.44 11.80 33.05
N ILE A 414 10.33 10.83 32.87
CA ILE A 414 9.97 9.49 32.40
C ILE A 414 9.67 8.72 33.66
N ASP A 415 8.43 8.78 34.12
CA ASP A 415 7.93 7.88 35.16
C ASP A 415 7.72 6.48 34.58
#